data_AF-A0AB39P1G0-F1
#
_entry.id   AF-A0AB39P1G0-F1
#
_cell.length_a   1.000
_cell.length_b   1.000
_cell.length_c   1.000
_cell.angle_alpha   90.00
_cell.angle_beta   90.00
_cell.angle_gamma   90.00
#
_symmetry.space_group_name_H-M   'P 1'
#
loop_
_entity.id
_entity.type
_entity.pdbx_description
1 polymer ?
#
loop_
_entity_poly.entity_id
_entity_poly.type
_entity_poly.pdbx_seq_one_letter_code
_entity_poly.pdbx_strand_id
1 'polypeptide(L)'
;MDSTMARLVGELDAESTEVAEEAQHALTALGPEVLDELIAAVPRFAPFGQLCAIEVFTALRDPRPGDVLIGLLDSESATVREWAAEALADLGIRRAGPAIQRAYDAFRRRGESPGYSEAVGLRDALSQLGAREVVIPPRAAALRVAVGPLDPAWPTFHLAEVIEDFAAHDQAVLYFQLWQVKNGSAFGAGGPGIDWDIDRRWSWHRIVADCRDWALLAADATARAPDLVATVCWIDASDL
;
A
#
# COMPACT_ATOMS: atom_id res chain seq x y z
N MET A 1 -15.82 15.06 -30.64
CA MET A 1 -15.96 14.60 -29.25
C MET A 1 -17.09 13.60 -29.24
N ASP A 2 -16.80 12.37 -28.81
CA ASP A 2 -17.83 11.38 -28.60
C ASP A 2 -18.64 11.80 -27.38
N SER A 3 -19.91 12.16 -27.56
CA SER A 3 -20.80 12.59 -26.48
C SER A 3 -20.97 11.52 -25.40
N THR A 4 -20.68 10.26 -25.73
CA THR A 4 -20.74 9.13 -24.79
C THR A 4 -19.53 9.12 -23.86
N MET A 5 -18.32 9.39 -24.38
CA MET A 5 -17.09 9.38 -23.59
C MET A 5 -17.09 10.50 -22.55
N ALA A 6 -17.43 11.73 -22.95
CA ALA A 6 -17.55 12.87 -22.05
C ALA A 6 -18.54 12.64 -20.91
N ARG A 7 -19.67 11.98 -21.23
CA ARG A 7 -20.67 11.60 -20.23
C ARG A 7 -20.09 10.58 -19.24
N LEU A 8 -19.49 9.50 -19.71
CA LEU A 8 -18.91 8.46 -18.85
C LEU A 8 -17.79 9.02 -17.95
N VAL A 9 -16.93 9.89 -18.50
CA VAL A 9 -15.89 10.56 -17.71
C VAL A 9 -16.52 11.43 -16.62
N GLY A 10 -17.58 12.17 -16.91
CA GLY A 10 -18.30 12.94 -15.89
C GLY A 10 -19.01 12.08 -14.85
N GLU A 11 -19.49 10.89 -15.23
CA GLU A 11 -20.20 9.96 -14.34
C GLU A 11 -19.30 9.31 -13.29
N LEU A 12 -17.97 9.28 -13.50
CA LEU A 12 -17.02 8.90 -12.44
C LEU A 12 -17.10 9.81 -11.22
N ASP A 13 -17.49 11.08 -11.39
CA ASP A 13 -17.60 12.06 -10.31
C ASP A 13 -19.05 12.19 -9.78
N ALA A 14 -19.92 11.24 -10.12
CA ALA A 14 -21.28 11.21 -9.64
C ALA A 14 -21.33 10.94 -8.12
N GLU A 15 -22.28 11.55 -7.42
CA GLU A 15 -22.55 11.23 -6.01
C GLU A 15 -23.05 9.78 -5.81
N SER A 16 -23.64 9.19 -6.85
CA SER A 16 -24.10 7.80 -6.82
C SER A 16 -22.93 6.86 -7.11
N THR A 17 -22.55 6.05 -6.10
CA THR A 17 -21.54 4.99 -6.23
C THR A 17 -21.86 4.03 -7.38
N GLU A 18 -23.12 3.64 -7.55
CA GLU A 18 -23.54 2.74 -8.63
C GLU A 18 -23.25 3.34 -10.01
N VAL A 19 -23.52 4.64 -10.19
CA VAL A 19 -23.27 5.34 -11.46
C VAL A 19 -21.76 5.45 -11.74
N ALA A 20 -20.97 5.76 -10.71
CA ALA A 20 -19.52 5.85 -10.85
C ALA A 20 -18.88 4.49 -11.17
N GLU A 21 -19.31 3.41 -10.51
CA GLU A 21 -18.84 2.04 -10.76
C GLU A 21 -19.23 1.55 -12.17
N GLU A 22 -20.45 1.83 -12.63
CA GLU A 22 -20.86 1.54 -14.01
C GLU A 22 -20.01 2.30 -15.03
N ALA A 23 -19.75 3.59 -14.78
CA ALA A 23 -18.91 4.40 -15.64
C ALA A 23 -17.46 3.89 -15.66
N GLN A 24 -16.91 3.51 -14.52
CA GLN A 24 -15.58 2.91 -14.40
C GLN A 24 -15.45 1.62 -15.22
N HIS A 25 -16.41 0.71 -15.10
CA HIS A 25 -16.42 -0.52 -15.90
C HIS A 25 -16.51 -0.23 -17.40
N ALA A 26 -17.38 0.71 -17.80
CA ALA A 26 -17.54 1.10 -19.18
C ALA A 26 -16.27 1.73 -19.77
N LEU A 27 -15.63 2.66 -19.04
CA LEU A 27 -14.38 3.30 -19.47
C LEU A 27 -13.23 2.30 -19.57
N THR A 28 -13.14 1.36 -18.61
CA THR A 28 -12.14 0.28 -18.66
C THR A 28 -12.37 -0.63 -19.88
N ALA A 29 -13.63 -0.94 -20.20
CA ALA A 29 -13.98 -1.77 -21.35
C ALA A 29 -13.75 -1.07 -22.70
N LEU A 30 -13.88 0.27 -22.74
CA LEU A 30 -13.53 1.05 -23.92
C LEU A 30 -12.03 0.97 -24.19
N GLY A 31 -11.19 1.05 -23.16
CA GLY A 31 -9.76 0.85 -23.30
C GLY A 31 -8.95 2.16 -23.33
N PRO A 32 -7.68 2.11 -23.78
CA PRO A 32 -6.74 3.23 -23.63
C PRO A 32 -7.13 4.53 -24.36
N GLU A 33 -8.08 4.52 -25.28
CA GLU A 33 -8.61 5.72 -25.95
C GLU A 33 -9.26 6.72 -24.99
N VAL A 34 -9.73 6.28 -23.82
CA VAL A 34 -10.38 7.17 -22.84
C VAL A 34 -9.39 8.06 -22.09
N LEU A 35 -8.10 7.72 -22.12
CA LEU A 35 -7.12 8.30 -21.22
C LEU A 35 -6.93 9.80 -21.41
N ASP A 36 -6.95 10.30 -22.65
CA ASP A 36 -6.72 11.73 -22.89
C ASP A 36 -7.81 12.59 -22.24
N GLU A 37 -9.07 12.13 -22.33
CA GLU A 37 -10.21 12.83 -21.74
C GLU A 37 -10.24 12.66 -20.21
N LEU A 38 -9.96 11.46 -19.71
CA LEU A 38 -9.94 11.18 -18.28
C LEU A 38 -8.79 11.89 -17.54
N ILE A 39 -7.58 11.91 -18.12
CA ILE A 39 -6.42 12.65 -17.60
C ILE A 39 -6.74 14.14 -17.49
N ALA A 40 -7.45 14.70 -18.48
CA ALA A 40 -7.84 16.10 -18.47
C ALA A 40 -8.93 16.40 -17.42
N ALA A 41 -9.74 15.42 -17.01
CA ALA A 41 -10.88 15.61 -16.11
C ALA A 41 -10.52 15.43 -14.62
N VAL A 42 -9.75 14.39 -14.30
CA VAL A 42 -9.40 13.94 -12.94
C VAL A 42 -9.04 15.04 -11.94
N PRO A 43 -8.23 16.06 -12.28
CA PRO A 43 -7.84 17.09 -11.32
C PRO A 43 -9.02 17.89 -10.73
N ARG A 44 -10.20 17.84 -11.36
CA ARG A 44 -11.41 18.56 -10.93
C ARG A 44 -12.41 17.68 -10.19
N PHE A 45 -12.21 16.37 -10.15
CA PHE A 45 -13.11 15.45 -9.48
C PHE A 45 -13.04 15.60 -7.96
N ALA A 46 -14.13 15.29 -7.29
CA ALA A 46 -14.15 15.03 -5.87
C ALA A 46 -13.27 13.81 -5.56
N PRO A 47 -12.83 13.63 -4.29
CA PRO A 47 -11.92 12.55 -3.93
C PRO A 47 -12.40 11.16 -4.38
N PHE A 48 -13.70 10.87 -4.28
CA PHE A 48 -14.26 9.59 -4.74
C PHE A 48 -14.08 9.40 -6.25
N GLY A 49 -14.42 10.39 -7.08
CA GLY A 49 -14.20 10.31 -8.52
C GLY A 49 -12.72 10.22 -8.92
N GLN A 50 -11.82 10.82 -8.14
CA GLN A 50 -10.37 10.63 -8.32
C GLN A 50 -9.96 9.17 -8.08
N LEU A 51 -10.49 8.52 -7.04
CA LEU A 51 -10.23 7.12 -6.75
C LEU A 51 -10.73 6.21 -7.87
N CYS A 52 -11.97 6.39 -8.35
CA CYS A 52 -12.49 5.63 -9.49
C CYS A 52 -11.64 5.81 -10.75
N ALA A 53 -11.16 7.02 -11.01
CA ALA A 53 -10.28 7.27 -12.15
C ALA A 53 -8.89 6.61 -12.01
N ILE A 54 -8.32 6.59 -10.80
CA ILE A 54 -7.08 5.86 -10.51
C ILE A 54 -7.27 4.37 -10.84
N GLU A 55 -8.40 3.78 -10.44
CA GLU A 55 -8.69 2.37 -10.75
C GLU A 55 -8.78 2.12 -12.25
N VAL A 56 -9.41 3.02 -13.03
CA VAL A 56 -9.40 2.93 -14.50
C VAL A 56 -7.96 2.98 -15.03
N PHE A 57 -7.12 3.90 -14.55
CA PHE A 57 -5.73 4.01 -14.98
C PHE A 57 -4.93 2.73 -14.73
N THR A 58 -5.06 2.16 -13.53
CA THR A 58 -4.36 0.92 -13.14
C THR A 58 -4.88 -0.28 -13.93
N ALA A 59 -6.20 -0.39 -14.15
CA ALA A 59 -6.80 -1.47 -14.93
C ALA A 59 -6.34 -1.47 -16.40
N LEU A 60 -6.16 -0.29 -16.99
CA LEU A 60 -5.70 -0.13 -18.36
C LEU A 60 -4.20 -0.39 -18.54
N ARG A 61 -3.41 -0.35 -17.44
CA ARG A 61 -1.96 -0.61 -17.42
C ARG A 61 -1.16 0.25 -18.42
N ASP A 62 -1.63 1.46 -18.68
CA ASP A 62 -1.01 2.42 -19.58
C ASP A 62 -0.28 3.50 -18.76
N PRO A 63 1.00 3.82 -19.05
CA PRO A 63 1.77 4.76 -18.24
C PRO A 63 1.47 6.25 -18.51
N ARG A 64 0.63 6.59 -19.49
CA ARG A 64 0.25 7.97 -19.84
C ARG A 64 -0.28 8.81 -18.66
N PRO A 65 -1.06 8.27 -17.70
CA PRO A 65 -1.56 9.03 -16.55
C PRO A 65 -0.48 9.43 -15.53
N GLY A 66 0.79 9.05 -15.73
CA GLY A 66 1.84 9.27 -14.72
C GLY A 66 1.97 10.71 -14.20
N ASP A 67 1.79 11.73 -15.05
CA ASP A 67 1.90 13.13 -14.60
C ASP A 67 0.68 13.58 -13.78
N VAL A 68 -0.54 13.12 -14.12
CA VAL A 68 -1.74 13.44 -13.33
C VAL A 68 -1.72 12.71 -12.00
N LEU A 69 -1.28 11.44 -11.98
CA LEU A 69 -1.08 10.66 -10.76
C LEU A 69 -0.05 11.30 -9.83
N ILE A 70 1.07 11.83 -10.36
CA ILE A 70 2.04 12.61 -9.58
C ILE A 70 1.37 13.83 -8.93
N GLY A 71 0.47 14.52 -9.64
CA GLY A 71 -0.29 15.65 -9.09
C GLY A 71 -1.26 15.26 -7.96
N LEU A 72 -1.81 14.04 -8.00
CA LEU A 72 -2.72 13.54 -6.95
C LEU A 72 -2.01 13.23 -5.63
N LEU A 73 -0.68 13.14 -5.61
CA LEU A 73 0.10 13.02 -4.37
C LEU A 73 0.01 14.29 -3.48
N ASP A 74 -0.46 15.41 -4.03
CA ASP A 74 -0.72 16.66 -3.30
C ASP A 74 -2.21 16.79 -2.88
N SER A 75 -3.04 15.76 -3.08
CA SER A 75 -4.46 15.77 -2.69
C SER A 75 -4.64 15.96 -1.19
N GLU A 76 -5.73 16.60 -0.77
CA GLU A 76 -6.11 16.70 0.65
C GLU A 76 -6.54 15.34 1.23
N SER A 77 -7.07 14.44 0.38
CA SER A 77 -7.49 13.10 0.78
C SER A 77 -6.31 12.15 0.92
N ALA A 78 -6.12 11.58 2.13
CA ALA A 78 -5.09 10.58 2.40
C ALA A 78 -5.21 9.35 1.49
N THR A 79 -6.44 8.87 1.27
CA THR A 79 -6.72 7.72 0.40
C THR A 79 -6.36 8.01 -1.06
N VAL A 80 -6.58 9.24 -1.55
CA VAL A 80 -6.17 9.60 -2.92
C VAL A 80 -4.65 9.60 -3.04
N ARG A 81 -3.92 10.12 -2.03
CA ARG A 81 -2.46 10.10 -2.04
C ARG A 81 -1.91 8.67 -2.01
N GLU A 82 -2.49 7.80 -1.20
CA GLU A 82 -2.17 6.38 -1.12
C GLU A 82 -2.34 5.69 -2.47
N TRP A 83 -3.55 5.75 -3.06
CA TRP A 83 -3.86 5.07 -4.31
C TRP A 83 -3.08 5.63 -5.49
N ALA A 84 -2.80 6.95 -5.49
CA ALA A 84 -1.94 7.55 -6.50
C ALA A 84 -0.51 6.99 -6.43
N ALA A 85 0.05 6.81 -5.23
CA ALA A 85 1.39 6.23 -5.06
C ALA A 85 1.44 4.77 -5.51
N GLU A 86 0.44 3.97 -5.12
CA GLU A 86 0.30 2.57 -5.55
C GLU A 86 0.17 2.46 -7.07
N ALA A 87 -0.70 3.25 -7.69
CA ALA A 87 -0.85 3.27 -9.14
C ALA A 87 0.45 3.68 -9.87
N LEU A 88 1.21 4.62 -9.32
CA LEU A 88 2.52 5.00 -9.87
C LEU A 88 3.52 3.83 -9.81
N ALA A 89 3.48 3.02 -8.76
CA ALA A 89 4.28 1.81 -8.63
C ALA A 89 3.84 0.72 -9.60
N ASP A 90 2.54 0.40 -9.64
CA ASP A 90 1.93 -0.59 -10.52
C ASP A 90 2.18 -0.31 -12.02
N LEU A 91 2.15 0.97 -12.39
CA LEU A 91 2.42 1.43 -13.75
C LEU A 91 3.93 1.61 -14.03
N GLY A 92 4.81 1.37 -13.04
CA GLY A 92 6.25 1.44 -13.20
C GLY A 92 6.80 2.85 -13.46
N ILE A 93 6.13 3.89 -12.96
CA ILE A 93 6.47 5.30 -13.20
C ILE A 93 7.64 5.73 -12.31
N ARG A 94 8.84 5.19 -12.57
CA ARG A 94 10.06 5.44 -11.76
C ARG A 94 10.39 6.92 -11.54
N ARG A 95 10.02 7.81 -12.49
CA ARG A 95 10.20 9.26 -12.36
C ARG A 95 9.42 9.89 -11.19
N ALA A 96 8.43 9.18 -10.65
CA ALA A 96 7.62 9.64 -9.53
C ALA A 96 8.32 9.54 -8.16
N GLY A 97 9.43 8.80 -8.04
CA GLY A 97 10.13 8.58 -6.76
C GLY A 97 10.34 9.87 -5.93
N PRO A 98 10.87 10.97 -6.51
CA PRO A 98 11.01 12.23 -5.77
C PRO A 98 9.70 12.86 -5.30
N ALA A 99 8.59 12.67 -6.01
CA ALA A 99 7.28 13.19 -5.60
C ALA A 99 6.68 12.35 -4.46
N ILE A 100 6.77 11.02 -4.57
CA ILE A 100 6.33 10.11 -3.50
C ILE A 100 7.16 10.36 -2.23
N GLN A 101 8.47 10.61 -2.34
CA GLN A 101 9.30 10.95 -1.20
C GLN A 101 8.82 12.24 -0.51
N ARG A 102 8.47 13.28 -1.27
CA ARG A 102 7.92 14.53 -0.69
C ARG A 102 6.59 14.30 0.02
N ALA A 103 5.71 13.48 -0.55
CA ALA A 103 4.45 13.09 0.07
C ALA A 103 4.70 12.32 1.38
N TYR A 104 5.65 11.38 1.38
CA TYR A 104 6.02 10.62 2.57
C TYR A 104 6.65 11.51 3.66
N ASP A 105 7.52 12.46 3.29
CA ASP A 105 8.08 13.42 4.24
C ASP A 105 6.98 14.34 4.82
N ALA A 106 5.97 14.71 4.02
CA ALA A 106 4.82 15.47 4.48
C ALA A 106 3.95 14.66 5.46
N PHE A 107 3.70 13.37 5.17
CA PHE A 107 3.06 12.44 6.08
C PHE A 107 3.78 12.40 7.43
N ARG A 108 5.10 12.16 7.41
CA ARG A 108 5.91 12.06 8.64
C ARG A 108 5.85 13.30 9.52
N ARG A 109 5.79 14.49 8.90
CA ARG A 109 5.65 15.77 9.60
C ARG A 109 4.28 15.95 10.29
N ARG A 110 3.22 15.30 9.81
CA ARG A 110 1.90 15.37 10.46
C ARG A 110 1.83 14.62 11.79
N GLY A 111 2.82 13.77 12.09
CA GLY A 111 2.85 13.06 13.37
C GLY A 111 2.04 11.77 13.40
N GLU A 112 1.38 11.42 12.29
CA GLU A 112 0.52 10.23 12.17
C GLU A 112 1.29 8.92 12.33
N SER A 113 0.58 7.84 12.69
CA SER A 113 1.17 6.52 12.91
C SER A 113 1.77 5.97 11.62
N PRO A 114 3.04 5.50 11.63
CA PRO A 114 3.67 4.95 10.43
C PRO A 114 3.00 3.66 9.93
N GLY A 115 2.13 3.03 10.73
CA GLY A 115 1.32 1.87 10.33
C GLY A 115 0.03 2.23 9.58
N TYR A 116 -0.29 3.52 9.43
CA TYR A 116 -1.46 3.96 8.68
C TYR A 116 -1.30 3.66 7.19
N SER A 117 -2.42 3.37 6.51
CA SER A 117 -2.43 2.83 5.14
C SER A 117 -1.67 3.74 4.16
N GLU A 118 -1.86 5.06 4.24
CA GLU A 118 -1.14 6.04 3.43
C GLU A 118 0.39 5.89 3.57
N ALA A 119 0.89 5.74 4.79
CA ALA A 119 2.32 5.60 5.05
C ALA A 119 2.87 4.30 4.48
N VAL A 120 2.10 3.22 4.58
CA VAL A 120 2.45 1.91 4.05
C VAL A 120 2.50 1.96 2.53
N GLY A 121 1.46 2.47 1.86
CA GLY A 121 1.39 2.59 0.40
C GLY A 121 2.49 3.48 -0.16
N LEU A 122 2.80 4.61 0.48
CA LEU A 122 3.91 5.49 0.08
C LEU A 122 5.28 4.80 0.19
N ARG A 123 5.56 4.10 1.30
CA ARG A 123 6.84 3.38 1.47
C ARG A 123 6.97 2.21 0.51
N ASP A 124 5.87 1.49 0.28
CA ASP A 124 5.87 0.36 -0.65
C ASP A 124 6.11 0.86 -2.09
N ALA A 125 5.41 1.90 -2.52
CA ALA A 125 5.63 2.52 -3.82
C ALA A 125 7.07 3.03 -4.02
N LEU A 126 7.66 3.67 -3.00
CA LEU A 126 9.08 4.05 -3.02
C LEU A 126 9.99 2.83 -3.22
N SER A 127 9.68 1.72 -2.54
CA SER A 127 10.47 0.49 -2.60
C SER A 127 10.37 -0.17 -3.98
N GLN A 128 9.15 -0.33 -4.49
CA GLN A 128 8.88 -0.90 -5.82
C GLN A 128 9.53 -0.10 -6.96
N LEU A 129 9.56 1.24 -6.83
CA LEU A 129 10.19 2.12 -7.82
C LEU A 129 11.71 2.28 -7.63
N GLY A 130 12.30 1.62 -6.62
CA GLY A 130 13.74 1.66 -6.33
C GLY A 130 14.22 2.97 -5.71
N ALA A 131 13.32 3.76 -5.14
CA ALA A 131 13.60 5.00 -4.41
C ALA A 131 13.81 4.78 -2.90
N ARG A 132 13.50 3.58 -2.38
CA ARG A 132 13.76 3.14 -1.00
C ARG A 132 14.36 1.73 -1.03
N GLU A 133 15.40 1.51 -0.24
CA GLU A 133 15.98 0.18 -0.05
C GLU A 133 15.21 -0.54 1.07
N VAL A 134 14.73 -1.75 0.79
CA VAL A 134 14.07 -2.60 1.78
C VAL A 134 15.09 -3.59 2.33
N VAL A 135 15.39 -3.48 3.62
CA VAL A 135 16.27 -4.43 4.31
C VAL A 135 15.41 -5.54 4.90
N ILE A 136 15.63 -6.77 4.44
CA ILE A 136 15.11 -8.00 5.05
C ILE A 136 16.29 -8.72 5.72
N PRO A 137 16.25 -8.89 7.05
CA PRO A 137 17.28 -9.59 7.81
C PRO A 137 17.57 -11.01 7.32
N PRO A 138 18.79 -11.56 7.52
CA PRO A 138 19.20 -12.83 6.90
C PRO A 138 18.36 -14.04 7.30
N ARG A 139 17.94 -14.16 8.57
CA ARG A 139 17.11 -15.28 9.02
C ARG A 139 15.69 -15.10 8.51
N ALA A 140 15.13 -13.89 8.56
CA ALA A 140 13.86 -13.58 7.94
C ALA A 140 13.88 -13.92 6.45
N ALA A 141 14.92 -13.52 5.72
CA ALA A 141 15.08 -13.83 4.30
C ALA A 141 15.12 -15.34 4.03
N ALA A 142 15.83 -16.11 4.86
CA ALA A 142 15.92 -17.57 4.74
C ALA A 142 14.60 -18.31 5.03
N LEU A 143 13.69 -17.70 5.79
CA LEU A 143 12.41 -18.28 6.19
C LEU A 143 11.24 -17.86 5.30
N ARG A 144 11.48 -17.03 4.27
CA ARG A 144 10.45 -16.56 3.33
C ARG A 144 9.90 -17.71 2.49
N VAL A 145 8.63 -17.57 2.12
CA VAL A 145 7.96 -18.41 1.13
C VAL A 145 7.35 -17.55 0.04
N ALA A 146 7.34 -18.05 -1.19
CA ALA A 146 6.71 -17.37 -2.32
C ALA A 146 5.22 -17.74 -2.37
N VAL A 147 4.34 -16.75 -2.18
CA VAL A 147 2.87 -16.94 -2.21
C VAL A 147 2.24 -15.90 -3.13
N GLY A 148 2.38 -16.09 -4.44
CA GLY A 148 1.76 -15.23 -5.45
C GLY A 148 2.10 -13.74 -5.21
N PRO A 149 1.09 -12.86 -5.06
CA PRO A 149 1.31 -11.43 -4.82
C PRO A 149 1.76 -11.11 -3.38
N LEU A 150 1.70 -12.08 -2.46
CA LEU A 150 2.15 -11.91 -1.08
C LEU A 150 3.67 -12.15 -1.01
N ASP A 151 4.44 -11.14 -1.38
CA ASP A 151 5.89 -11.15 -1.23
C ASP A 151 6.37 -9.85 -0.57
N PRO A 152 7.10 -9.91 0.57
CA PRO A 152 7.50 -11.11 1.30
C PRO A 152 6.39 -11.69 2.19
N ALA A 153 6.34 -13.02 2.24
CA ALA A 153 5.49 -13.79 3.15
C ALA A 153 6.29 -14.84 3.93
N TRP A 154 5.82 -15.16 5.14
CA TRP A 154 6.43 -16.12 6.04
C TRP A 154 5.41 -17.12 6.60
N PRO A 155 5.73 -18.42 6.73
CA PRO A 155 4.85 -19.36 7.41
C PRO A 155 4.66 -18.96 8.88
N THR A 156 3.44 -19.07 9.43
CA THR A 156 3.16 -18.57 10.79
C THR A 156 3.94 -19.29 11.89
N PHE A 157 4.37 -20.53 11.65
CA PHE A 157 5.21 -21.26 12.61
C PHE A 157 6.62 -20.68 12.76
N HIS A 158 7.09 -19.86 11.81
CA HIS A 158 8.36 -19.13 11.87
C HIS A 158 8.21 -17.67 12.33
N LEU A 159 6.99 -17.20 12.59
CA LEU A 159 6.71 -15.78 12.80
C LEU A 159 7.50 -15.17 13.96
N ALA A 160 7.64 -15.89 15.07
CA ALA A 160 8.46 -15.45 16.21
C ALA A 160 9.94 -15.27 15.82
N GLU A 161 10.49 -16.18 15.01
CA GLU A 161 11.89 -16.08 14.55
C GLU A 161 12.10 -14.90 13.61
N VAL A 162 11.11 -14.61 12.76
CA VAL A 162 11.12 -13.47 11.83
C VAL A 162 11.07 -12.16 12.62
N ILE A 163 10.18 -12.04 13.60
CA ILE A 163 10.04 -10.85 14.46
C ILE A 163 11.33 -10.59 15.24
N GLU A 164 11.92 -11.63 15.83
CA GLU A 164 13.20 -11.51 16.54
C GLU A 164 14.33 -11.06 15.61
N ASP A 165 14.37 -11.56 14.37
CA ASP A 165 15.40 -11.17 13.41
C ASP A 165 15.27 -9.71 12.98
N PHE A 166 14.04 -9.20 12.75
CA PHE A 166 13.80 -7.78 12.52
C PHE A 166 14.28 -6.92 13.70
N ALA A 167 13.91 -7.29 14.92
CA ALA A 167 14.33 -6.55 16.11
C ALA A 167 15.85 -6.57 16.31
N ALA A 168 16.51 -7.70 16.03
CA ALA A 168 17.97 -7.84 16.10
C ALA A 168 18.71 -6.97 15.06
N HIS A 169 18.03 -6.56 13.98
CA HIS A 169 18.56 -5.71 12.92
C HIS A 169 18.03 -4.27 13.00
N ASP A 170 17.64 -3.83 14.19
CA ASP A 170 17.21 -2.45 14.47
C ASP A 170 15.99 -2.01 13.65
N GLN A 171 15.08 -2.96 13.35
CA GLN A 171 13.83 -2.75 12.62
C GLN A 171 12.63 -3.05 13.52
N ALA A 172 11.62 -2.18 13.45
CA ALA A 172 10.40 -2.26 14.24
C ALA A 172 9.28 -2.92 13.42
N VAL A 173 8.78 -4.06 13.88
CA VAL A 173 7.59 -4.72 13.31
C VAL A 173 6.33 -4.00 13.82
N LEU A 174 5.59 -3.37 12.91
CA LEU A 174 4.38 -2.62 13.24
C LEU A 174 3.17 -3.53 13.42
N TYR A 175 3.00 -4.46 12.49
CA TYR A 175 1.95 -5.47 12.49
C TYR A 175 2.27 -6.58 11.50
N PHE A 176 1.46 -7.64 11.50
CA PHE A 176 1.42 -8.62 10.43
C PHE A 176 -0.03 -8.95 10.07
N GLN A 177 -0.26 -9.33 8.82
CA GLN A 177 -1.56 -9.80 8.33
C GLN A 177 -1.48 -11.28 8.00
N LEU A 178 -2.55 -12.02 8.30
CA LEU A 178 -2.61 -13.46 8.10
C LEU A 178 -3.39 -13.82 6.84
N TRP A 179 -2.84 -14.79 6.12
CA TRP A 179 -3.34 -15.23 4.83
C TRP A 179 -3.42 -16.75 4.79
N GLN A 180 -4.63 -17.23 4.60
CA GLN A 180 -4.93 -18.64 4.39
C GLN A 180 -4.64 -18.98 2.93
N VAL A 181 -3.69 -19.87 2.68
CA VAL A 181 -3.31 -20.32 1.35
C VAL A 181 -4.06 -21.60 1.00
N LYS A 182 -4.86 -21.58 -0.06
CA LYS A 182 -5.58 -22.75 -0.58
C LYS A 182 -5.46 -22.79 -2.10
N ASN A 183 -4.97 -23.91 -2.63
CA ASN A 183 -4.82 -24.13 -4.08
C ASN A 183 -4.06 -23.01 -4.81
N GLY A 184 -3.05 -22.42 -4.17
CA GLY A 184 -2.27 -21.32 -4.73
C GLY A 184 -2.90 -19.93 -4.60
N SER A 185 -4.13 -19.83 -4.09
CA SER A 185 -4.79 -18.57 -3.78
C SER A 185 -4.66 -18.25 -2.29
N ALA A 186 -4.45 -16.99 -1.97
CA ALA A 186 -4.41 -16.50 -0.59
C ALA A 186 -5.70 -15.75 -0.25
N PHE A 187 -6.24 -16.01 0.94
CA PHE A 187 -7.47 -15.40 1.45
C PHE A 187 -7.18 -14.77 2.82
N GLY A 188 -7.71 -13.59 3.10
CA GLY A 188 -7.56 -12.97 4.41
C GLY A 188 -8.09 -13.88 5.52
N ALA A 189 -7.24 -14.20 6.50
CA ALA A 189 -7.59 -15.13 7.58
C ALA A 189 -8.02 -14.42 8.87
N GLY A 190 -7.93 -13.09 8.92
CA GLY A 190 -8.03 -12.31 10.15
C GLY A 190 -6.81 -12.54 11.05
N GLY A 191 -6.41 -11.53 11.81
CA GLY A 191 -5.30 -11.62 12.78
C GLY A 191 -5.71 -11.05 14.13
N PRO A 192 -4.93 -11.30 15.20
CA PRO A 192 -5.14 -10.62 16.46
C PRO A 192 -5.07 -9.11 16.21
N GLY A 193 -6.17 -8.40 16.47
CA GLY A 193 -6.17 -6.94 16.47
C GLY A 193 -5.37 -6.48 17.67
N ILE A 194 -4.13 -6.07 17.45
CA ILE A 194 -3.35 -5.37 18.47
C ILE A 194 -3.46 -3.89 18.19
N ASP A 195 -4.22 -3.20 19.04
CA ASP A 195 -4.28 -1.74 19.08
C ASP A 195 -3.04 -1.24 19.85
N TRP A 196 -1.93 -1.11 19.11
CA TRP A 196 -0.66 -0.61 19.64
C TRP A 196 -0.19 0.59 18.82
N ASP A 197 0.24 1.64 19.52
CA ASP A 197 0.71 2.88 18.92
C ASP A 197 2.15 3.19 19.34
N ILE A 198 2.90 3.81 18.43
CA ILE A 198 4.30 4.19 18.65
C ILE A 198 4.37 5.49 19.43
N ASP A 199 4.90 5.46 20.64
CA ASP A 199 5.33 6.68 21.32
C ASP A 199 6.64 7.20 20.70
N ARG A 200 6.52 8.15 19.77
CA ARG A 200 7.65 8.77 19.06
C ARG A 200 8.63 9.54 19.96
N ARG A 201 8.31 9.72 21.25
CA ARG A 201 9.23 10.32 22.23
C ARG A 201 10.26 9.32 22.74
N TRP A 202 10.03 8.03 22.55
CA TRP A 202 10.96 7.00 22.96
C TRP A 202 12.18 6.96 22.04
N SER A 203 13.30 6.45 22.57
CA SER A 203 14.45 6.15 21.73
C SER A 203 14.08 5.07 20.72
N TRP A 204 14.74 5.09 19.55
CA TRP A 204 14.51 4.08 18.52
C TRP A 204 14.67 2.65 19.04
N HIS A 205 15.74 2.38 19.81
CA HIS A 205 15.94 1.08 20.45
C HIS A 205 14.78 0.64 21.36
N ARG A 206 14.16 1.59 22.08
CA ARG A 206 12.98 1.30 22.91
C ARG A 206 11.75 1.00 22.04
N ILE A 207 11.56 1.72 20.94
CA ILE A 207 10.48 1.46 19.98
C ILE A 207 10.62 0.05 19.39
N VAL A 208 11.81 -0.32 18.91
CA VAL A 208 12.10 -1.67 18.37
C VAL A 208 11.80 -2.76 19.39
N ALA A 209 12.23 -2.58 20.64
CA ALA A 209 11.97 -3.56 21.71
C ALA A 209 10.46 -3.69 22.01
N ASP A 210 9.73 -2.58 22.08
CA ASP A 210 8.29 -2.61 22.37
C ASP A 210 7.49 -3.23 21.20
N CYS A 211 7.79 -2.85 19.96
CA CYS A 211 7.25 -3.50 18.75
C CYS A 211 7.43 -5.01 18.78
N ARG A 212 8.65 -5.46 19.07
CA ARG A 212 8.99 -6.89 19.12
C ARG A 212 8.12 -7.59 20.16
N ASP A 213 8.06 -7.07 21.37
CA ASP A 213 7.35 -7.70 22.48
C ASP A 213 5.84 -7.82 22.17
N TRP A 214 5.24 -6.79 21.58
CA TRP A 214 3.84 -6.83 21.15
C TRP A 214 3.60 -7.77 19.96
N ALA A 215 4.46 -7.74 18.95
CA ALA A 215 4.36 -8.62 17.79
C ALA A 215 4.53 -10.09 18.20
N LEU A 216 5.40 -10.40 19.16
CA LEU A 216 5.55 -11.75 19.71
C LEU A 216 4.31 -12.21 20.47
N LEU A 217 3.66 -11.33 21.23
CA LEU A 217 2.37 -11.62 21.88
C LEU A 217 1.29 -11.96 20.85
N ALA A 218 1.20 -11.19 19.76
CA ALA A 218 0.31 -11.49 18.64
C ALA A 218 0.65 -12.83 17.96
N ALA A 219 1.93 -13.09 17.75
CA ALA A 219 2.40 -14.34 17.13
C ALA A 219 2.09 -15.56 17.99
N ASP A 220 2.16 -15.45 19.32
CA ASP A 220 1.78 -16.54 20.24
C ASP A 220 0.27 -16.83 20.20
N ALA A 221 -0.54 -15.80 20.03
CA ALA A 221 -1.99 -15.92 19.84
C ALA A 221 -2.39 -16.43 18.43
N THR A 222 -1.43 -16.56 17.50
CA THR A 222 -1.68 -16.95 16.11
C THR A 222 -1.56 -18.47 15.92
N ALA A 223 -2.51 -19.05 15.18
CA ALA A 223 -2.46 -20.47 14.83
C ALA A 223 -1.20 -20.81 14.00
N ARG A 224 -0.56 -21.92 14.32
CA ARG A 224 0.59 -22.46 13.58
C ARG A 224 0.10 -23.54 12.62
N ALA A 225 -0.10 -23.18 11.36
CA ALA A 225 -0.63 -24.07 10.34
C ALA A 225 0.22 -24.02 9.06
N PRO A 226 0.39 -25.14 8.34
CA PRO A 226 1.26 -25.21 7.16
C PRO A 226 0.71 -24.43 5.96
N ASP A 227 -0.59 -24.15 5.97
CA ASP A 227 -1.35 -23.43 4.95
C ASP A 227 -1.66 -21.98 5.38
N LEU A 228 -1.05 -21.51 6.46
CA LEU A 228 -1.19 -20.14 6.95
C LEU A 228 0.14 -19.41 6.86
N VAL A 229 0.13 -18.25 6.21
CA VAL A 229 1.29 -17.37 6.07
C VAL A 229 0.97 -15.97 6.60
N ALA A 230 2.01 -15.21 6.91
CA ALA A 230 1.94 -13.84 7.36
C ALA A 230 2.71 -12.92 6.41
N THR A 231 2.13 -11.77 6.07
CA THR A 231 2.89 -10.62 5.57
C THR A 231 3.19 -9.72 6.76
N VAL A 232 4.41 -9.18 6.84
CA VAL A 232 4.86 -8.36 7.96
C VAL A 232 5.02 -6.92 7.47
N CYS A 233 4.58 -5.94 8.26
CA CYS A 233 4.86 -4.52 8.03
C CYS A 233 5.92 -4.08 9.05
N TRP A 234 7.01 -3.49 8.56
CA TRP A 234 8.10 -3.02 9.40
C TRP A 234 8.69 -1.71 8.90
N ILE A 235 9.40 -1.03 9.81
CA ILE A 235 10.08 0.23 9.56
C ILE A 235 11.46 0.26 10.20
N ASP A 236 12.30 1.20 9.78
CA ASP A 236 13.56 1.54 10.44
C ASP A 236 13.56 2.99 10.97
N ALA A 237 14.65 3.40 11.63
CA ALA A 237 14.78 4.73 12.23
C ALA A 237 14.58 5.87 11.22
N SER A 238 14.82 5.63 9.93
CA SER A 238 14.64 6.63 8.88
C SER A 238 13.17 6.88 8.54
N ASP A 239 12.22 6.10 9.06
CA ASP A 239 10.79 6.24 8.79
C ASP A 239 10.04 7.11 9.84
N LEU A 240 10.71 7.54 10.93
CA LEU A 240 10.13 8.32 12.05
C LEU A 240 10.57 9.79 12.13
#